data_AF-A0A967WUT8-F1
#
_entry.id   AF-A0A967WUT8-F1
#
_cell.length_a   1.000
_cell.length_b   1.000
_cell.length_c   1.000
_cell.angle_alpha   90.00
_cell.angle_beta   90.00
_cell.angle_gamma   90.00
#
_symmetry.space_group_name_H-M   'P 1'
#
loop_
_entity.id
_entity.type
_entity.pdbx_description
1 polymer ?
#
loop_
_entity_poly.entity_id
_entity_poly.type
_entity_poly.pdbx_seq_one_letter_code
_entity_poly.pdbx_strand_id
1 'polypeptide(L)' 'MEIIAFLFFYVTPYIAVLVFCGGIGYQIYRWRQQSPVSARMSLFPRPQGRLGRVVDMLVDMFTLKGLWKV' A
#
# COMPACT_ATOMS: atom_id res chain seq x y z
N MET A 1 -14.03 20.12 34.82
CA MET A 1 -14.56 19.51 33.59
C MET A 1 -14.05 20.23 32.33
N GLU A 2 -14.00 21.56 32.33
CA GLU A 2 -13.50 22.39 31.21
C GLU A 2 -12.12 21.98 30.66
N ILE A 3 -11.12 21.76 31.52
CA ILE A 3 -9.75 21.42 31.09
C ILE A 3 -9.71 20.06 30.37
N ILE A 4 -10.49 19.09 30.85
CA ILE A 4 -10.57 17.75 30.25
C ILE A 4 -11.24 17.86 28.88
N ALA A 5 -12.37 18.57 28.78
CA ALA A 5 -13.04 18.80 27.51
C ALA A 5 -12.14 19.51 26.50
N PHE A 6 -11.36 20.51 26.94
CA PHE A 6 -10.38 21.21 26.11
C PHE A 6 -9.32 20.27 25.54
N LEU A 7 -8.74 19.38 26.37
CA LEU A 7 -7.76 18.39 25.92
C LEU A 7 -8.34 17.46 24.84
N PHE A 8 -9.58 16.98 25.03
CA PHE A 8 -10.21 16.10 24.05
C PHE A 8 -10.57 16.81 22.75
N PHE A 9 -11.13 18.02 22.82
CA PHE A 9 -11.54 18.76 21.62
C PHE A 9 -10.36 19.31 20.82
N TYR A 10 -9.32 19.80 21.50
CA TYR A 10 -8.24 20.53 20.86
C TYR A 10 -6.95 19.74 20.74
N VAL A 11 -6.67 18.73 21.57
CA VAL A 11 -5.37 18.02 21.50
C VAL A 11 -5.50 16.65 20.85
N THR A 12 -6.53 15.88 21.19
CA THR A 12 -6.78 14.55 20.63
C THR A 12 -6.85 14.50 19.09
N PRO A 13 -7.51 15.43 18.36
CA PRO A 13 -7.56 15.34 16.90
C PRO A 13 -6.17 15.46 16.25
N TYR A 14 -5.29 16.32 16.77
CA TYR A 14 -3.94 16.45 16.22
C TYR A 14 -3.10 15.20 16.49
N ILE A 15 -3.22 14.61 17.68
CA ILE A 15 -2.56 13.32 17.99
C ILE A 15 -3.07 12.23 17.04
N ALA A 16 -4.39 12.17 16.80
CA ALA A 16 -4.98 11.20 15.89
C ALA A 16 -4.44 11.35 14.46
N VAL A 17 -4.32 12.58 13.95
CA VAL A 17 -3.73 12.86 12.64
C VAL A 17 -2.27 12.42 12.58
N LEU A 18 -1.46 12.72 13.61
CA LEU A 18 -0.05 12.32 13.66
C LEU A 18 0.11 10.80 13.66
N VAL A 19 -0.68 10.09 14.46
CA VAL A 19 -0.66 8.61 14.50
C VAL A 19 -1.13 8.02 13.18
N PHE A 20 -2.19 8.57 12.58
CA PHE A 20 -2.71 8.12 11.30
C PHE A 20 -1.69 8.28 10.17
N CYS A 21 -1.13 9.49 10.02
CA CYS A 21 -0.09 9.77 9.03
C CYS A 21 1.17 8.95 9.28
N GLY A 22 1.58 8.79 10.55
CA GLY A 22 2.70 7.95 10.94
C GLY A 22 2.48 6.47 10.58
N GLY A 23 1.27 5.95 10.82
CA GLY A 23 0.89 4.60 10.44
C GLY A 23 0.92 4.37 8.93
N ILE A 24 0.39 5.31 8.15
CA ILE A 24 0.47 5.27 6.68
C ILE A 24 1.93 5.28 6.22
N GLY A 25 2.74 6.20 6.75
CA GLY A 25 4.16 6.30 6.41
C GLY A 25 4.92 5.02 6.72
N TYR A 26 4.67 4.43 7.89
CA TYR A 26 5.27 3.15 8.29
C TYR A 26 4.85 2.01 7.37
N GLN A 27 3.57 1.93 7.01
CA GLN A 27 3.07 0.88 6.12
C GLN A 27 3.68 1.00 4.71
N ILE A 28 3.80 2.22 4.17
CA ILE A 28 4.48 2.46 2.89
C ILE A 28 5.95 2.07 2.98
N TYR A 29 6.64 2.45 4.07
CA TYR A 29 8.03 2.07 4.31
C TYR A 29 8.21 0.54 4.36
N ARG A 30 7.26 -0.15 5.01
CA ARG A 30 7.23 -1.62 5.08
C ARG A 30 7.00 -2.24 3.71
N TRP A 31 6.06 -1.73 2.92
CA TRP A 31 5.83 -2.22 1.55
C TRP A 31 7.04 -2.03 0.65
N ARG A 32 7.78 -0.93 0.81
CA ARG A 32 9.03 -0.70 0.06
C ARG A 32 10.13 -1.70 0.40
N GLN A 33 10.16 -2.18 1.64
CA GLN A 33 11.16 -3.16 2.10
C GLN A 33 10.77 -4.62 1.83
N GLN A 34 9.48 -4.88 1.58
CA GLN A 34 9.06 -6.21 1.18
C GLN A 34 9.65 -6.52 -0.20
N SER A 35 10.69 -7.36 -0.23
CA SER A 35 11.21 -7.94 -1.45
C SER A 35 10.05 -8.51 -2.25
N PRO A 36 9.94 -8.22 -3.56
CA PRO A 36 8.87 -8.77 -4.38
C PRO A 36 8.92 -10.28 -4.21
N VAL A 37 7.82 -10.85 -3.70
CA VAL A 37 7.64 -12.30 -3.60
C VAL A 37 8.11 -12.85 -4.94
N SER A 38 9.13 -13.72 -4.93
CA SER A 38 9.63 -14.29 -6.18
C SER A 38 8.45 -15.04 -6.76
N ALA A 39 7.74 -14.43 -7.71
CA ALA A 39 6.70 -15.09 -8.45
C ALA A 39 7.44 -16.13 -9.29
N ARG A 40 7.65 -17.28 -8.66
CA ARG A 40 8.23 -18.51 -9.18
C ARG A 40 7.07 -19.47 -9.49
N MET A 41 5.99 -18.89 -10.00
CA MET A 41 4.80 -19.47 -10.62
C MET A 41 4.33 -18.36 -11.57
N SER A 42 4.12 -18.52 -12.87
CA SER A 42 4.33 -19.60 -13.82
C SER A 42 4.11 -18.99 -15.23
N LEU A 43 4.84 -19.50 -16.23
CA LEU A 43 4.39 -19.66 -17.63
C LEU A 43 4.25 -18.49 -18.64
N PHE A 44 4.97 -17.36 -18.56
CA PHE A 44 5.15 -16.48 -19.74
C PHE A 44 6.52 -15.78 -19.72
N PRO A 45 7.14 -15.47 -20.88
CA PRO A 45 8.38 -14.70 -20.92
C PRO A 45 8.14 -13.34 -20.24
N ARG A 46 8.80 -13.13 -19.10
CA ARG A 46 8.67 -11.89 -18.33
C ARG A 46 9.23 -10.70 -19.13
N PRO A 47 8.58 -9.53 -19.10
CA PRO A 47 9.19 -8.31 -19.60
C PRO A 47 10.49 -8.02 -18.82
N GLN A 48 11.58 -7.84 -19.56
CA GLN A 48 12.95 -7.75 -19.02
C GLN A 48 13.21 -6.45 -18.24
N GLY A 49 12.37 -5.41 -18.43
CA GLY A 49 12.53 -4.10 -17.80
C GLY A 49 11.64 -3.86 -16.58
N ARG A 50 12.13 -3.04 -15.62
CA ARG A 50 11.35 -2.59 -14.45
C ARG A 50 10.03 -1.90 -14.84
N LEU A 51 10.06 -1.08 -15.89
CA LEU A 51 8.89 -0.39 -16.42
C LEU A 51 7.89 -1.35 -17.05
N GLY A 52 8.36 -2.33 -17.83
CA GLY A 52 7.50 -3.34 -18.44
C GLY A 52 6.73 -4.14 -17.40
N ARG A 53 7.35 -4.41 -16.24
CA ARG A 53 6.69 -5.10 -15.12
C ARG A 53 5.59 -4.26 -14.45
N VAL A 54 5.78 -2.95 -14.35
CA VAL A 54 4.76 -2.05 -13.76
C VAL A 54 3.55 -1.93 -14.68
N VAL A 55 3.79 -1.77 -16.00
CA VAL A 55 2.72 -1.70 -16.99
C VAL A 55 1.93 -3.00 -17.05
N ASP A 56 2.62 -4.14 -17.08
CA ASP A 56 1.98 -5.46 -17.11
C ASP A 56 1.12 -5.71 -15.86
N MET A 57 1.63 -5.32 -14.68
CA MET A 57 0.87 -5.40 -13.42
C MET A 57 -0.36 -4.48 -13.41
N LEU A 58 -0.24 -3.25 -13.94
CA LEU A 58 -1.38 -2.33 -14.06
C LEU A 58 -2.43 -2.90 -15.01
N VAL A 59 -2.02 -3.43 -16.17
CA VAL A 59 -2.95 -4.03 -17.13
C VAL A 59 -3.66 -5.23 -16.52
N ASP A 60 -2.95 -6.13 -15.83
CA ASP A 60 -3.58 -7.29 -15.18
C ASP A 60 -4.56 -6.88 -14.07
N MET A 61 -4.22 -5.86 -13.28
CA MET A 61 -5.10 -5.34 -12.23
C MET A 61 -6.35 -4.63 -12.77
N PHE A 62 -6.22 -3.91 -13.89
CA PHE A 62 -7.36 -3.24 -14.55
C PHE A 62 -8.21 -4.19 -15.39
N THR A 63 -7.60 -5.18 -16.03
CA THR A 63 -8.31 -6.13 -16.90
C THR A 63 -8.80 -7.35 -16.13
N LEU A 64 -8.42 -7.51 -14.86
CA LEU A 64 -8.75 -8.63 -13.98
C LEU A 64 -8.51 -9.99 -14.67
N LYS A 65 -7.57 -10.04 -15.63
CA LYS A 65 -7.32 -11.22 -16.48
C LYS A 65 -6.94 -12.43 -15.62
N GLY A 66 -6.21 -12.20 -14.53
CA GLY A 66 -5.90 -13.23 -13.53
C GLY A 66 -7.12 -13.86 -12.84
N LEU A 67 -8.28 -13.18 -12.77
CA LEU A 67 -9.50 -13.69 -12.13
C LEU A 67 -10.39 -14.53 -13.04
N TRP A 68 -10.23 -14.40 -14.36
CA TRP A 68 -11.06 -15.11 -15.35
C TRP A 68 -10.40 -16.40 -15.88
N LYS A 69 -9.28 -16.81 -15.30
CA LYS A 69 -8.60 -18.06 -15.64
C LYS A 69 -9.22 -19.21 -14.83
N VAL A 70 -10.40 -19.67 -15.27
CA VAL A 70 -10.98 -20.99 -14.94
C VAL A 70 -10.58 -21.97 -16.02
#